data_AF-A0A9D7TMG4-F1
#
_entry.id   AF-A0A9D7TMG4-F1
#
_cell.length_a   1.000
_cell.length_b   1.000
_cell.length_c   1.000
_cell.angle_alpha   90.00
_cell.angle_beta   90.00
_cell.angle_gamma   90.00
#
_symmetry.space_group_name_H-M   'P 1'
#
loop_
_entity.id
_entity.type
_entity.pdbx_description
1 polymer ?
#
loop_
_entity_poly.entity_id
_entity_poly.type
_entity_poly.pdbx_seq_one_letter_code
_entity_poly.pdbx_strand_id
1 'polypeptide(L)'
;MPTIVLSEPFIRHFAGSVFTVSDAIGVSGWDDDDRVREKQSCYDQRVYYLPDDGKGAPAELPLPSTFDCPENILSSVDVKSGPCRITSVSKSLGKAIDDPYYVSPLPLGKGKILYQDSEKYVKNTLYFDLNSEEKPDTALVKNKVSEVLTNIIINADVPPILNFDNYEAGFYEISLLRSNFVIHHFTMIKCFPLVVSQTDVRSKYRISQTIW
;
A
#
# COMPACT_ATOMS: atom_id res chain seq x y z
N MET A 1 15.19 -2.75 5.23
CA MET A 1 14.11 -2.51 4.24
C MET A 1 14.61 -1.47 3.26
N PRO A 2 14.93 -1.83 2.02
CA PRO A 2 15.33 -0.89 0.99
C PRO A 2 14.18 0.05 0.63
N THR A 3 14.56 1.28 0.27
CA THR A 3 13.67 2.24 -0.37
C THR A 3 14.04 2.30 -1.85
N ILE A 4 13.10 1.93 -2.71
CA ILE A 4 13.29 1.83 -4.15
C ILE A 4 12.44 2.87 -4.87
N VAL A 5 12.82 3.16 -6.11
CA VAL A 5 12.08 4.03 -7.02
C VAL A 5 11.80 3.27 -8.30
N LEU A 6 10.57 3.35 -8.81
CA LEU A 6 10.21 2.78 -10.10
C LEU A 6 10.93 3.53 -11.25
N SER A 7 11.64 2.81 -12.12
CA SER A 7 12.20 3.41 -13.33
C SER A 7 11.16 3.59 -14.44
N GLU A 8 10.13 2.74 -14.45
CA GLU A 8 9.05 2.71 -15.43
C GLU A 8 7.69 2.55 -14.74
N PRO A 9 6.57 2.86 -15.42
CA PRO A 9 5.24 2.60 -14.85
C PRO A 9 5.06 1.11 -14.56
N PHE A 10 4.58 0.78 -13.37
CA PHE A 10 4.35 -0.59 -12.93
C PHE A 10 2.96 -0.67 -12.33
N ILE A 11 2.06 -1.47 -12.93
CA ILE A 11 0.67 -1.73 -12.51
C ILE A 11 0.05 -0.59 -11.67
N ARG A 12 -0.59 0.40 -12.31
CA ARG A 12 -1.25 1.56 -11.63
C ARG A 12 -0.34 2.40 -10.72
N HIS A 13 0.96 2.20 -10.76
CA HIS A 13 1.97 3.10 -10.20
C HIS A 13 2.71 3.80 -11.32
N PHE A 14 2.91 5.10 -11.15
CA PHE A 14 3.66 5.90 -12.11
C PHE A 14 5.16 5.63 -11.96
N ALA A 15 5.90 5.80 -13.05
CA ALA A 15 7.36 5.88 -12.98
C ALA A 15 7.75 6.95 -11.95
N GLY A 16 8.79 6.65 -11.18
CA GLY A 16 9.27 7.48 -10.09
C GLY A 16 8.53 7.36 -8.77
N SER A 17 7.53 6.46 -8.68
CA SER A 17 6.93 6.13 -7.39
C SER A 17 7.98 5.52 -6.45
N VAL A 18 7.96 5.95 -5.20
CA VAL A 18 8.90 5.49 -4.16
C VAL A 18 8.20 4.48 -3.27
N PHE A 19 8.87 3.36 -2.96
CA PHE A 19 8.37 2.34 -2.03
C PHE A 19 9.43 1.91 -1.05
N THR A 20 9.01 1.62 0.18
CA THR A 20 9.82 0.87 1.14
C THR A 20 9.35 -0.58 1.13
N VAL A 21 10.24 -1.50 0.75
CA VAL A 21 9.93 -2.92 0.55
C VAL A 21 10.92 -3.81 1.30
N SER A 22 10.60 -5.09 1.40
CA SER A 22 11.55 -6.11 1.87
C SER A 22 12.68 -6.33 0.87
N ASP A 23 13.79 -6.93 1.31
CA ASP A 23 14.93 -7.22 0.43
C ASP A 23 14.51 -8.10 -0.75
N ALA A 24 15.13 -7.89 -1.91
CA ALA A 24 14.90 -8.71 -3.09
C ALA A 24 15.49 -10.11 -2.88
N ILE A 25 14.62 -11.09 -2.61
CA ILE A 25 14.99 -12.47 -2.24
C ILE A 25 14.61 -13.51 -3.30
N GLY A 26 13.70 -13.19 -4.22
CA GLY A 26 13.20 -14.13 -5.24
C GLY A 26 13.86 -13.97 -6.61
N VAL A 27 13.77 -14.98 -7.46
CA VAL A 27 14.05 -14.91 -8.91
C VAL A 27 12.73 -15.19 -9.63
N SER A 28 12.27 -14.31 -10.51
CA SER A 28 10.94 -14.46 -11.14
C SER A 28 10.87 -15.75 -11.98
N GLY A 29 9.81 -16.54 -11.80
CA GLY A 29 9.50 -17.70 -12.66
C GLY A 29 10.36 -18.95 -12.45
N TRP A 30 11.04 -19.10 -11.31
CA TRP A 30 11.80 -20.31 -10.97
C TRP A 30 10.99 -21.23 -10.04
N ASP A 31 10.98 -22.53 -10.33
CA ASP A 31 10.43 -23.55 -9.42
C ASP A 31 11.32 -23.69 -8.17
N ASP A 32 10.72 -24.02 -7.02
CA ASP A 32 11.39 -24.14 -5.72
C ASP A 32 12.58 -25.12 -5.69
N ASP A 33 12.64 -26.03 -6.67
CA ASP A 33 13.60 -27.16 -6.73
C ASP A 33 14.90 -26.84 -7.50
N ASP A 34 15.02 -25.65 -8.10
CA ASP A 34 16.22 -25.30 -8.86
C ASP A 34 17.39 -24.83 -7.95
N ARG A 35 18.51 -25.52 -8.13
CA ARG A 35 19.62 -25.70 -7.18
C ARG A 35 20.24 -24.36 -6.72
N VAL A 36 20.42 -24.28 -5.39
CA VAL A 36 21.00 -23.18 -4.58
C VAL A 36 22.30 -22.54 -5.12
N ARG A 37 23.05 -23.20 -6.02
CA ARG A 37 24.31 -22.69 -6.58
C ARG A 37 24.14 -21.65 -7.69
N GLU A 38 23.01 -21.63 -8.42
CA GLU A 38 22.76 -20.65 -9.48
C GLU A 38 22.19 -19.32 -8.95
N LYS A 39 21.70 -19.31 -7.70
CA LYS A 39 21.08 -18.14 -7.04
C LYS A 39 22.03 -16.93 -6.85
N GLN A 40 23.35 -17.12 -6.94
CA GLN A 40 24.34 -16.04 -6.89
C GLN A 40 24.69 -15.45 -8.26
N SER A 41 24.45 -16.19 -9.35
CA SER A 41 24.75 -15.76 -10.72
C SER A 41 23.68 -14.85 -11.33
N CYS A 42 22.48 -14.82 -10.75
CA CYS A 42 21.29 -14.20 -11.34
C CYS A 42 20.82 -12.95 -10.57
N TYR A 43 21.75 -12.09 -10.12
CA TYR A 43 21.41 -10.85 -9.42
C TYR A 43 20.40 -10.00 -10.21
N ASP A 44 20.53 -9.99 -11.53
CA ASP A 44 19.69 -9.21 -12.46
C ASP A 44 18.29 -9.80 -12.66
N GLN A 45 18.04 -11.03 -12.18
CA GLN A 45 16.73 -11.68 -12.23
C GLN A 45 15.98 -11.60 -10.90
N ARG A 46 16.54 -10.88 -9.92
CA ARG A 46 15.90 -10.74 -8.62
C ARG A 46 14.62 -9.93 -8.70
N VAL A 47 13.64 -10.29 -7.86
CA VAL A 47 12.38 -9.56 -7.72
C VAL A 47 12.19 -9.05 -6.30
N TYR A 48 11.66 -7.84 -6.19
CA TYR A 48 11.01 -7.37 -4.99
C TYR A 48 9.61 -7.96 -4.93
N TYR A 49 9.17 -8.33 -3.73
CA TYR A 49 7.78 -8.68 -3.50
C TYR A 49 7.02 -7.43 -3.04
N LEU A 50 6.12 -6.94 -3.89
CA LEU A 50 5.27 -5.79 -3.59
C LEU A 50 3.98 -6.31 -2.92
N PRO A 51 3.64 -5.87 -1.70
CA PRO A 51 2.43 -6.35 -1.02
C PRO A 51 1.11 -5.92 -1.67
N ASP A 52 1.14 -4.94 -2.58
CA ASP A 52 -0.02 -4.37 -3.25
C ASP A 52 0.37 -3.72 -4.58
N ASP A 53 -0.19 -4.19 -5.69
CA ASP A 53 -0.02 -3.71 -7.06
C ASP A 53 -0.92 -2.51 -7.42
N GLY A 54 -1.56 -1.89 -6.43
CA GLY A 54 -2.57 -0.86 -6.63
C GLY A 54 -4.00 -1.39 -6.80
N LYS A 55 -4.20 -2.71 -6.75
CA LYS A 55 -5.52 -3.38 -6.65
C LYS A 55 -5.66 -4.24 -5.40
N GLY A 56 -4.76 -4.13 -4.44
CA GLY A 56 -4.76 -4.93 -3.21
C GLY A 56 -4.24 -6.35 -3.38
N ALA A 57 -3.64 -6.67 -4.54
CA ALA A 57 -3.01 -7.95 -4.80
C ALA A 57 -1.49 -7.82 -4.73
N PRO A 58 -0.77 -8.82 -4.20
CA PRO A 58 0.68 -8.80 -4.25
C PRO A 58 1.19 -9.00 -5.69
N ALA A 59 2.36 -8.44 -5.99
CA ALA A 59 3.01 -8.59 -7.28
C ALA A 59 4.53 -8.72 -7.16
N GLU A 60 5.14 -9.41 -8.12
CA GLU A 60 6.58 -9.43 -8.29
C GLU A 60 7.02 -8.20 -9.09
N LEU A 61 7.93 -7.42 -8.52
CA LEU A 61 8.53 -6.25 -9.15
C LEU A 61 10.00 -6.56 -9.51
N PRO A 62 10.34 -6.65 -10.80
CA PRO A 62 11.71 -6.92 -11.24
C PRO A 62 12.68 -5.84 -10.77
N LEU A 63 13.85 -6.24 -10.29
CA LEU A 63 14.92 -5.33 -9.88
C LEU A 63 15.33 -4.35 -11.02
N PRO A 64 15.42 -4.76 -12.31
CA PRO A 64 15.72 -3.85 -13.42
C PRO A 64 14.68 -2.73 -13.64
N SER A 65 13.44 -2.93 -13.21
CA SER A 65 12.36 -1.93 -13.27
C SER A 65 12.43 -0.93 -12.11
N THR A 66 13.52 -0.95 -11.34
CA THR A 66 13.72 -0.12 -10.16
C THR A 66 15.14 0.42 -10.10
N PHE A 67 15.33 1.47 -9.30
CA PHE A 67 16.64 1.90 -8.85
C PHE A 67 16.57 2.29 -7.37
N ASP A 68 17.70 2.23 -6.67
CA ASP A 68 17.76 2.59 -5.26
C ASP A 68 17.43 4.07 -5.07
N CYS A 69 16.58 4.37 -4.08
CA CYS A 69 16.26 5.74 -3.73
C CYS A 69 17.53 6.44 -3.20
N PRO A 70 17.99 7.54 -3.84
CA PRO A 70 19.23 8.19 -3.43
C PRO A 70 19.18 8.65 -1.98
N GLU A 71 20.27 8.44 -1.25
CA GLU A 71 20.39 8.89 0.13
C GLU A 71 20.12 10.40 0.23
N ASN A 72 19.33 10.77 1.23
CA ASN A 72 18.96 12.16 1.55
C ASN A 72 18.06 12.89 0.54
N ILE A 73 17.64 12.27 -0.58
CA ILE A 73 16.76 12.95 -1.54
C ILE A 73 15.40 13.34 -0.93
N LEU A 74 14.96 12.61 0.10
CA LEU A 74 13.73 12.86 0.85
C LEU A 74 13.96 13.49 2.22
N SER A 75 15.20 13.80 2.60
CA SER A 75 15.55 14.24 3.97
C SER A 75 14.88 15.55 4.41
N SER A 76 14.59 16.43 3.45
CA SER A 76 13.88 17.70 3.68
C SER A 76 12.39 17.63 3.35
N VAL A 77 11.85 16.44 3.11
CA VAL A 77 10.46 16.21 2.70
C VAL A 77 9.72 15.52 3.83
N ASP A 78 8.58 16.07 4.23
CA ASP A 78 7.66 15.35 5.12
C ASP A 78 6.98 14.20 4.35
N VAL A 79 7.59 13.01 4.43
CA VAL A 79 7.10 11.78 3.78
C VAL A 79 5.72 11.35 4.31
N LYS A 80 5.30 11.81 5.48
CA LYS A 80 4.01 11.50 6.08
C LYS A 80 2.86 12.29 5.48
N SER A 81 3.16 13.39 4.79
CA SER A 81 2.16 14.21 4.10
C SER A 81 1.56 13.58 2.84
N GLY A 82 2.07 12.41 2.42
CA GLY A 82 1.62 11.73 1.21
C GLY A 82 0.29 11.01 1.37
N PRO A 83 -0.55 11.01 0.31
CA PRO A 83 -1.97 10.64 0.40
C PRO A 83 -2.17 9.14 0.67
N CYS A 84 -3.31 8.85 1.29
CA CYS A 84 -3.82 7.49 1.44
C CYS A 84 -4.63 7.11 0.19
N ARG A 85 -4.28 6.02 -0.47
CA ARG A 85 -5.00 5.45 -1.63
C ARG A 85 -5.51 4.07 -1.27
N ILE A 86 -6.83 3.91 -1.21
CA ILE A 86 -7.46 2.60 -1.01
C ILE A 86 -7.37 1.81 -2.31
N THR A 87 -6.87 0.58 -2.22
CA THR A 87 -6.51 -0.26 -3.37
C THR A 87 -7.41 -1.48 -3.50
N SER A 88 -7.84 -2.05 -2.38
CA SER A 88 -8.94 -3.03 -2.35
C SER A 88 -9.82 -2.84 -1.13
N VAL A 89 -11.09 -3.22 -1.27
CA VAL A 89 -12.08 -3.20 -0.20
C VAL A 89 -12.79 -4.54 -0.20
N SER A 90 -13.00 -5.16 0.97
CA SER A 90 -13.85 -6.33 1.07
C SER A 90 -15.29 -5.92 0.74
N LYS A 91 -15.81 -6.39 -0.40
CA LYS A 91 -17.14 -6.04 -0.88
C LYS A 91 -18.22 -6.49 0.12
N SER A 92 -19.24 -5.64 0.27
CA SER A 92 -20.49 -5.98 0.96
C SER A 92 -21.31 -7.00 0.20
N LEU A 93 -21.90 -7.91 0.99
CA LEU A 93 -22.90 -8.93 0.65
C LEU A 93 -23.69 -8.59 -0.63
N GLY A 94 -23.35 -9.27 -1.74
CA GLY A 94 -24.15 -9.21 -2.97
C GLY A 94 -23.42 -9.59 -4.25
N LYS A 95 -22.10 -9.46 -4.34
CA LYS A 95 -21.32 -9.73 -5.58
C LYS A 95 -19.97 -10.42 -5.34
N ALA A 96 -19.89 -11.29 -4.33
CA ALA A 96 -18.67 -12.05 -4.05
C ALA A 96 -18.33 -13.08 -5.16
N ILE A 97 -19.31 -13.46 -5.99
CA ILE A 97 -19.17 -14.53 -7.00
C ILE A 97 -18.49 -14.02 -8.28
N ASP A 98 -18.57 -12.72 -8.57
CA ASP A 98 -18.08 -12.14 -9.84
C ASP A 98 -16.80 -11.29 -9.69
N ASP A 99 -16.15 -11.31 -8.52
CA ASP A 99 -14.86 -10.62 -8.34
C ASP A 99 -13.70 -11.58 -8.61
N PRO A 100 -13.03 -11.49 -9.79
CA PRO A 100 -11.92 -12.37 -10.12
C PRO A 100 -10.69 -12.17 -9.21
N TYR A 101 -10.71 -11.18 -8.31
CA TYR A 101 -9.62 -10.84 -7.40
C TYR A 101 -9.93 -11.17 -5.92
N TYR A 102 -11.08 -11.79 -5.61
CA TYR A 102 -11.38 -12.25 -4.25
C TYR A 102 -10.54 -13.50 -3.90
N VAL A 103 -9.70 -13.38 -2.88
CA VAL A 103 -8.96 -14.50 -2.30
C VAL A 103 -9.56 -14.84 -0.93
N SER A 104 -10.06 -16.06 -0.77
CA SER A 104 -10.47 -16.61 0.52
C SER A 104 -9.25 -16.78 1.44
N PRO A 105 -9.31 -16.49 2.74
CA PRO A 105 -10.50 -16.23 3.56
C PRO A 105 -10.59 -14.79 4.07
N LEU A 106 -10.91 -13.81 3.20
CA LEU A 106 -11.23 -12.45 3.66
C LEU A 106 -12.72 -12.32 4.04
N PRO A 107 -13.08 -11.70 5.17
CA PRO A 107 -14.47 -11.58 5.60
C PRO A 107 -15.29 -10.68 4.68
N LEU A 108 -16.56 -11.05 4.46
CA LEU A 108 -17.55 -10.26 3.71
C LEU A 108 -17.78 -8.93 4.43
N GLY A 109 -17.30 -7.82 3.85
CA GLY A 109 -17.30 -6.52 4.52
C GLY A 109 -18.67 -5.82 4.50
N LYS A 110 -19.32 -5.57 5.62
CA LYS A 110 -20.59 -4.81 5.66
C LYS A 110 -20.33 -3.29 5.64
N GLY A 111 -20.22 -2.67 4.47
CA GLY A 111 -20.12 -1.21 4.36
C GLY A 111 -19.61 -0.72 3.00
N LYS A 112 -19.91 0.54 2.68
CA LYS A 112 -19.36 1.24 1.50
C LYS A 112 -18.36 2.27 2.01
N ILE A 113 -17.10 2.22 1.54
CA ILE A 113 -16.17 3.33 1.74
C ILE A 113 -16.57 4.42 0.75
N LEU A 114 -17.05 5.56 1.25
CA LEU A 114 -17.28 6.74 0.42
C LEU A 114 -15.99 7.56 0.38
N TYR A 115 -15.41 7.67 -0.80
CA TYR A 115 -14.54 8.80 -1.09
C TYR A 115 -15.43 10.04 -1.14
N GLN A 116 -15.27 10.99 -0.21
CA GLN A 116 -15.93 12.29 -0.33
C GLN A 116 -15.22 13.08 -1.42
N ASP A 117 -15.84 13.20 -2.59
CA ASP A 117 -15.33 14.02 -3.72
C ASP A 117 -15.48 15.54 -3.47
N SER A 118 -16.16 15.96 -2.40
CA SER A 118 -16.71 17.33 -2.32
C SER A 118 -16.05 18.30 -1.34
N GLU A 119 -15.05 17.93 -0.55
CA GLU A 119 -14.35 18.90 0.32
C GLU A 119 -12.84 18.64 0.31
N LYS A 120 -12.06 19.74 0.27
CA LYS A 120 -10.59 19.77 0.29
C LYS A 120 -10.01 18.50 0.92
N TYR A 121 -9.47 17.60 0.08
CA TYR A 121 -8.85 16.36 0.50
C TYR A 121 -7.99 16.59 1.76
N VAL A 122 -8.49 16.17 2.92
CA VAL A 122 -7.66 16.12 4.11
C VAL A 122 -6.75 14.93 3.86
N LYS A 123 -5.53 15.24 3.39
CA LYS A 123 -4.47 14.25 3.19
C LYS A 123 -4.42 13.39 4.47
N ASN A 124 -4.21 12.09 4.30
CA ASN A 124 -4.02 11.14 5.40
C ASN A 124 -5.26 10.80 6.24
N THR A 125 -6.45 11.29 5.91
CA THR A 125 -7.65 10.98 6.70
C THR A 125 -8.63 10.13 5.90
N LEU A 126 -9.08 9.01 6.49
CA LEU A 126 -10.14 8.17 5.93
C LEU A 126 -11.43 8.40 6.71
N TYR A 127 -12.49 8.72 5.96
CA TYR A 127 -13.85 8.87 6.47
C TYR A 127 -14.67 7.63 6.10
N PHE A 128 -15.35 7.06 7.08
CA PHE A 128 -16.21 5.91 6.86
C PHE A 128 -17.67 6.30 7.04
N ASP A 129 -18.45 6.21 5.97
CA ASP A 129 -19.91 6.30 6.05
C ASP A 129 -20.50 4.92 6.37
N LEU A 130 -20.44 4.57 7.65
CA LEU A 130 -21.05 3.35 8.16
C LEU A 130 -22.50 3.67 8.55
N ASN A 131 -23.36 3.84 7.55
CA ASN A 131 -24.82 3.83 7.70
C ASN A 131 -25.37 2.43 8.09
N SER A 132 -24.52 1.54 8.62
CA SER A 132 -24.89 0.19 9.05
C SER A 132 -25.26 0.17 10.54
N GLU A 133 -26.07 -0.83 10.93
CA GLU A 133 -26.40 -1.12 12.33
C GLU A 133 -25.17 -1.49 13.19
N GLU A 134 -24.04 -1.83 12.54
CA GLU A 134 -22.81 -2.33 13.17
C GLU A 134 -21.71 -1.26 13.08
N LYS A 135 -21.67 -0.36 14.07
CA LYS A 135 -20.58 0.62 14.22
C LYS A 135 -19.31 -0.04 14.78
N PRO A 136 -18.13 0.19 14.19
CA PRO A 136 -16.89 -0.37 14.69
C PRO A 136 -16.49 0.32 16.00
N ASP A 137 -15.89 -0.45 16.90
CA ASP A 137 -15.28 0.04 18.14
C ASP A 137 -13.75 0.01 18.09
N THR A 138 -13.17 -0.70 17.11
CA THR A 138 -11.73 -0.92 16.99
C THR A 138 -11.32 -0.90 15.52
N ALA A 139 -10.18 -0.28 15.22
CA ALA A 139 -9.46 -0.47 13.97
C ALA A 139 -8.09 -1.11 14.23
N LEU A 140 -7.80 -2.17 13.49
CA LEU A 140 -6.48 -2.78 13.40
C LEU A 140 -5.82 -2.27 12.13
N VAL A 141 -4.66 -1.64 12.27
CA VAL A 141 -3.86 -1.13 11.16
C VAL A 141 -2.53 -1.87 11.16
N LYS A 142 -2.31 -2.69 10.14
CA LYS A 142 -1.10 -3.50 9.97
C LYS A 142 -0.26 -2.96 8.82
N ASN A 143 1.02 -2.69 9.05
CA ASN A 143 1.97 -2.45 7.97
C ASN A 143 2.40 -3.80 7.35
N LYS A 144 2.17 -4.00 6.05
CA LYS A 144 2.41 -5.29 5.36
C LYS A 144 3.89 -5.58 5.06
N VAL A 145 4.80 -4.65 5.36
CA VAL A 145 6.24 -4.82 5.16
C VAL A 145 6.95 -4.99 6.49
N SER A 146 6.67 -4.11 7.45
CA SER A 146 7.28 -4.17 8.78
C SER A 146 6.54 -5.10 9.75
N GLU A 147 5.35 -5.58 9.38
CA GLU A 147 4.46 -6.40 10.20
C GLU A 147 4.00 -5.72 11.50
N VAL A 148 4.23 -4.40 11.64
CA VAL A 148 3.79 -3.62 12.80
C VAL A 148 2.28 -3.49 12.81
N LEU A 149 1.66 -3.92 13.91
CA LEU A 149 0.22 -3.83 14.15
C LEU A 149 -0.10 -2.71 15.15
N THR A 150 -1.01 -1.82 14.78
CA THR A 150 -1.51 -0.74 15.64
C THR A 150 -3.01 -0.91 15.88
N ASN A 151 -3.42 -0.76 17.14
CA ASN A 151 -4.82 -0.84 17.54
C ASN A 151 -5.33 0.56 17.86
N ILE A 152 -6.42 0.96 17.22
CA ILE A 152 -7.06 2.27 17.40
C ILE A 152 -8.46 2.02 17.96
N ILE A 153 -8.77 2.62 19.11
CA ILE A 153 -10.12 2.58 19.69
C ILE A 153 -10.96 3.64 19.00
N ILE A 154 -12.10 3.24 18.43
CA ILE A 154 -13.05 4.10 17.74
C ILE A 154 -14.21 4.40 18.69
N ASN A 155 -14.51 5.68 18.86
CA ASN A 155 -15.69 6.10 19.61
C ASN A 155 -16.95 5.91 18.75
N ALA A 156 -17.91 5.11 19.22
CA ALA A 156 -19.13 4.78 18.49
C ALA A 156 -20.09 5.98 18.27
N ASP A 157 -19.88 7.08 19.00
CA ASP A 157 -20.73 8.28 18.92
C ASP A 157 -20.30 9.26 17.83
N VAL A 158 -19.14 9.04 17.20
CA VAL A 158 -18.58 9.88 16.14
C VAL A 158 -18.43 9.03 14.87
N PRO A 159 -18.57 9.60 13.66
CA PRO A 159 -18.19 8.88 12.45
C PRO A 159 -16.78 8.30 12.60
N PRO A 160 -16.53 7.05 12.21
CA PRO A 160 -15.19 6.49 12.25
C PRO A 160 -14.30 7.34 11.35
N ILE A 161 -13.30 7.99 11.95
CA ILE A 161 -12.28 8.75 11.26
C ILE A 161 -10.95 8.10 11.61
N LEU A 162 -10.19 7.68 10.61
CA LEU A 162 -8.83 7.19 10.79
C LEU A 162 -7.85 8.22 10.24
N ASN A 163 -6.95 8.72 11.10
CA ASN A 163 -5.92 9.67 10.74
C ASN A 163 -4.55 8.96 10.64
N PHE A 164 -3.87 9.15 9.50
CA PHE A 164 -2.58 8.56 9.13
C PHE A 164 -1.42 9.58 9.10
N ASP A 165 -1.55 10.76 9.70
CA ASP A 165 -0.54 11.82 9.73
C ASP A 165 0.77 11.36 10.38
N ASN A 166 0.69 10.43 11.33
CA ASN A 166 1.87 9.92 12.03
C ASN A 166 2.46 8.66 11.39
N TYR A 167 1.81 8.12 10.35
CA TYR A 167 2.22 6.89 9.67
C TYR A 167 3.22 7.20 8.55
N GLU A 168 4.18 6.31 8.36
CA GLU A 168 5.12 6.38 7.24
C GLU A 168 4.44 6.00 5.93
N ALA A 169 5.01 6.44 4.79
CA ALA A 169 4.59 5.91 3.49
C ALA A 169 4.81 4.38 3.45
N GLY A 170 3.87 3.64 2.86
CA GLY A 170 3.93 2.18 2.85
C GLY A 170 2.60 1.49 2.55
N PHE A 171 2.61 0.18 2.74
CA PHE A 171 1.50 -0.73 2.47
C PHE A 171 0.78 -1.10 3.75
N TYR A 172 -0.53 -0.89 3.78
CA TYR A 172 -1.34 -1.07 4.98
C TYR A 172 -2.53 -1.99 4.72
N GLU A 173 -2.81 -2.81 5.71
CA GLU A 173 -4.02 -3.64 5.82
C GLU A 173 -4.82 -3.14 7.01
N ILE A 174 -6.08 -2.79 6.78
CA ILE A 174 -6.95 -2.19 7.80
C ILE A 174 -8.16 -3.10 8.00
N SER A 175 -8.40 -3.48 9.25
CA SER A 175 -9.61 -4.20 9.67
C SER A 175 -10.38 -3.38 10.69
N LEU A 176 -11.66 -3.15 10.44
CA LEU A 176 -12.60 -2.51 11.37
C LEU A 176 -13.38 -3.61 12.09
N LEU A 177 -13.47 -3.52 13.42
CA LEU A 177 -14.07 -4.53 14.26
C LEU A 177 -15.17 -3.96 15.15
N ARG A 178 -16.09 -4.84 15.54
CA ARG A 178 -17.05 -4.65 16.62
C ARG A 178 -17.03 -5.87 17.51
N SER A 179 -16.75 -5.68 18.80
CA SER A 179 -16.69 -6.77 19.77
C SER A 179 -15.81 -7.94 19.29
N ASN A 180 -14.67 -7.62 18.67
CA ASN A 180 -13.71 -8.55 18.04
C ASN A 180 -14.15 -9.22 16.73
N PHE A 181 -15.34 -8.93 16.20
CA PHE A 181 -15.74 -9.39 14.87
C PHE A 181 -15.32 -8.38 13.80
N VAL A 182 -14.63 -8.84 12.76
CA VAL A 182 -14.29 -7.98 11.62
C VAL A 182 -15.55 -7.66 10.82
N ILE A 183 -15.90 -6.38 10.77
CA ILE A 183 -17.05 -5.86 10.00
C ILE A 183 -16.59 -5.42 8.61
N HIS A 184 -15.39 -4.83 8.52
CA HIS A 184 -14.87 -4.30 7.27
C HIS A 184 -13.37 -4.53 7.18
N HIS A 185 -12.90 -4.75 5.97
CA HIS A 185 -11.50 -5.02 5.69
C HIS A 185 -11.10 -4.36 4.38
N PHE A 186 -9.95 -3.70 4.34
CA PHE A 186 -9.46 -3.09 3.11
C PHE A 186 -7.94 -2.96 3.14
N THR A 187 -7.35 -2.83 1.95
CA THR A 187 -5.93 -2.51 1.78
C THR A 187 -5.77 -1.09 1.28
N MET A 188 -4.66 -0.48 1.67
CA MET A 188 -4.37 0.91 1.39
C MET A 188 -2.87 1.09 1.18
N ILE A 189 -2.52 1.97 0.25
CA ILE A 189 -1.17 2.45 0.06
C ILE A 189 -1.12 3.89 0.55
N LYS A 190 -0.24 4.17 1.50
CA LYS A 190 0.15 5.54 1.84
C LYS A 190 1.32 5.92 0.95
N CYS A 191 1.06 6.73 -0.06
CA CYS A 191 2.06 7.09 -1.06
C CYS A 191 3.03 8.12 -0.50
N PHE A 192 4.23 8.22 -1.09
CA PHE A 192 5.05 9.41 -0.92
C PHE A 192 4.37 10.61 -1.60
N PRO A 193 4.50 11.83 -1.04
CA PRO A 193 3.88 13.04 -1.61
C PRO A 193 4.49 13.47 -2.96
N LEU A 194 5.63 12.89 -3.33
CA LEU A 194 6.43 13.27 -4.47
C LEU A 194 6.84 12.04 -5.31
N VAL A 195 7.15 12.30 -6.58
CA VAL A 195 7.70 11.36 -7.57
C VAL A 195 9.16 11.72 -7.81
N VAL A 196 10.03 10.72 -7.90
CA VAL A 196 11.47 10.86 -8.15
C VAL A 196 11.83 10.38 -9.55
N SER A 197 12.44 11.23 -10.37
CA SER A 197 12.90 10.86 -11.72
C SER A 197 14.39 11.14 -11.92
N GLN A 198 15.04 10.32 -12.77
CA GLN A 198 16.40 10.59 -13.23
C GLN A 198 16.40 11.71 -14.27
N THR A 199 17.44 12.53 -14.27
CA THR A 199 17.67 13.55 -15.30
C THR A 199 18.70 13.08 -16.33
N ASP A 200 18.84 13.82 -17.43
CA ASP A 200 19.83 13.53 -18.49
C ASP A 200 21.28 13.54 -18.00
N VAL A 201 21.54 14.14 -16.83
CA VAL A 201 22.84 14.10 -16.18
C VAL A 201 22.88 12.92 -15.21
N ARG A 202 23.76 11.95 -15.50
CA ARG A 202 24.01 10.79 -14.64
C ARG A 202 24.24 11.25 -13.18
N SER A 203 23.53 10.62 -12.25
CA SER A 203 23.54 10.93 -10.81
C SER A 203 22.80 12.21 -10.36
N LYS A 204 22.04 12.86 -11.24
CA LYS A 204 21.09 13.93 -10.84
C LYS A 204 19.66 13.44 -10.91
N TYR A 205 18.92 13.71 -9.84
CA TYR A 205 17.51 13.34 -9.68
C TYR A 205 16.65 14.58 -9.54
N ARG A 206 15.41 14.50 -10.04
CA ARG A 206 14.39 15.53 -9.89
C ARG A 206 13.26 14.97 -9.05
N ILE A 207 12.72 15.81 -8.18
CA ILE A 207 11.54 15.52 -7.39
C ILE A 207 10.40 16.40 -7.90
N SER A 208 9.22 15.82 -8.12
CA SER A 208 8.00 16.53 -8.51
C SER A 208 6.82 16.11 -7.66
N GLN A 209 5.80 16.96 -7.51
CA GLN A 209 4.58 16.58 -6.81
C GLN A 209 3.88 15.42 -7.51
N THR A 210 3.35 14.49 -6.73
CA THR A 210 2.52 13.42 -7.29
C THR A 210 1.18 14.02 -7.69
N ILE A 211 0.92 14.04 -9.00
CA ILE A 211 -0.39 14.43 -9.57
C ILE A 211 -1.21 13.14 -9.61
N TRP A 212 -2.20 13.03 -8.73
CA TRP A 212 -3.23 11.98 -8.75
C TRP A 212 -4.54 12.55 -9.22
#